data_AF-A0A537ZDE6-F1
#
_entry.id   AF-A0A537ZDE6-F1
#
_cell.length_a   1.000
_cell.length_b   1.000
_cell.length_c   1.000
_cell.angle_alpha   90.00
_cell.angle_beta   90.00
_cell.angle_gamma   90.00
#
_symmetry.space_group_name_H-M   'P 1'
#
loop_
_entity.id
_entity.type
_entity.pdbx_description
1 polymer ?
#
loop_
_entity_poly.entity_id
_entity_poly.type
_entity_poly.pdbx_seq_one_letter_code
_entity_poly.pdbx_strand_id
1 'polypeptide(L)'
;MVTEYYDGQPLDYMVSPGEVTTLASDLSTGQRMESQALTFIFEASAWLVQVLLSGFLDRYPNLKMAILESNSGWLPSVLAHCDRLFELYRRERRAAATRRPSEAFAEQCFIAFESDEAPSFRQWKFFQDFSIWSSDAYHTDGADVWSAMREMTACGMPEDAQAKMLGANARRLYRLEPKMFVSEEPAPLERPQWFPQGEELERFAKLSQDPRQHMDELIAMMMGNGNGNGNGSEMPSASAY
;
A
#
# COMPACT_ATOMS: atom_id res chain seq x y z
N MET A 1 -15.36 -19.62 4.90
CA MET A 1 -15.50 -20.52 3.73
C MET A 1 -16.99 -20.68 3.46
N VAL A 2 -17.55 -19.79 2.65
CA VAL A 2 -18.87 -19.92 2.05
C VAL A 2 -18.65 -19.56 0.59
N THR A 3 -18.98 -20.48 -0.31
CA THR A 3 -18.88 -20.27 -1.75
C THR A 3 -20.28 -19.91 -2.24
N GLU A 4 -20.51 -18.66 -2.59
CA GLU A 4 -21.70 -18.24 -3.32
C GLU A 4 -21.36 -18.00 -4.79
N TYR A 5 -22.37 -18.09 -5.65
CA TYR A 5 -22.24 -17.96 -7.10
C TYR A 5 -22.82 -16.61 -7.53
N TYR A 6 -22.13 -15.89 -8.42
CA TYR A 6 -22.68 -14.77 -9.18
C TYR A 6 -22.54 -15.08 -10.67
N ASP A 7 -23.66 -15.04 -11.40
CA ASP A 7 -23.74 -15.24 -12.86
C ASP A 7 -23.09 -16.53 -13.42
N GLY A 8 -23.24 -17.65 -12.71
CA GLY A 8 -22.88 -18.97 -13.23
C GLY A 8 -21.39 -19.25 -13.41
N GLN A 9 -20.51 -18.31 -13.03
CA GLN A 9 -19.07 -18.53 -12.93
C GLN A 9 -18.70 -18.88 -11.48
N PRO A 10 -17.83 -19.87 -11.23
CA PRO A 10 -17.28 -20.07 -9.90
C PRO A 10 -16.51 -18.81 -9.49
N LEU A 11 -16.85 -18.22 -8.34
CA LEU A 11 -16.02 -17.25 -7.65
C LEU A 11 -14.78 -18.00 -7.10
N ASP A 12 -13.87 -18.39 -7.99
CA ASP A 12 -12.57 -18.97 -7.65
C ASP A 12 -11.55 -17.89 -7.20
N TYR A 13 -11.98 -16.63 -7.14
CA TYR A 13 -11.19 -15.55 -6.55
C TYR A 13 -11.40 -15.53 -5.05
N MET A 14 -10.30 -15.63 -4.32
CA MET A 14 -10.26 -15.51 -2.87
C MET A 14 -10.56 -14.05 -2.51
N VAL A 15 -11.85 -13.71 -2.42
CA VAL A 15 -12.32 -12.36 -2.07
C VAL A 15 -11.88 -12.05 -0.64
N SER A 16 -11.16 -10.94 -0.43
CA SER A 16 -10.77 -10.54 0.93
C SER A 16 -12.03 -10.25 1.76
N PRO A 17 -12.03 -10.45 3.08
CA PRO A 17 -13.13 -10.01 3.96
C PRO A 17 -13.62 -8.59 3.68
N GLY A 18 -12.71 -7.69 3.33
CA GLY A 18 -12.97 -6.30 3.01
C GLY A 18 -13.62 -6.10 1.66
N GLU A 19 -13.18 -6.85 0.66
CA GLU A 19 -13.84 -6.91 -0.64
C GLU A 19 -15.28 -7.45 -0.52
N VAL A 20 -15.54 -8.41 0.39
CA VAL A 20 -16.91 -8.84 0.73
C VAL A 20 -17.72 -7.68 1.33
N THR A 21 -17.15 -6.92 2.26
CA THR A 21 -17.87 -5.77 2.87
C THR A 21 -18.15 -4.65 1.87
N THR A 22 -17.21 -4.37 0.97
CA THR A 22 -17.40 -3.42 -0.12
C THR A 22 -18.49 -3.90 -1.06
N LEU A 23 -18.45 -5.16 -1.50
CA LEU A 23 -19.47 -5.73 -2.39
C LEU A 23 -20.87 -5.67 -1.75
N ALA A 24 -20.99 -6.00 -0.47
CA ALA A 24 -22.25 -5.90 0.25
C ALA A 24 -22.78 -4.46 0.31
N SER A 25 -21.89 -3.49 0.51
CA SER A 25 -22.23 -2.07 0.52
C SER A 25 -22.67 -1.59 -0.85
N ASP A 26 -21.95 -1.97 -1.90
CA ASP A 26 -22.25 -1.64 -3.29
C ASP A 26 -23.61 -2.18 -3.71
N LEU A 27 -23.91 -3.43 -3.36
CA LEU A 27 -25.22 -4.05 -3.61
C LEU A 27 -26.35 -3.33 -2.87
N SER A 28 -26.09 -2.84 -1.65
CA SER A 28 -27.12 -2.18 -0.83
C SER A 28 -27.39 -0.73 -1.24
N THR A 29 -26.37 -0.02 -1.73
CA THR A 29 -26.44 1.42 -2.04
C THR A 29 -26.59 1.70 -3.54
N GLY A 30 -26.25 0.72 -4.39
CA GLY A 30 -26.15 0.92 -5.84
C GLY A 30 -24.98 1.80 -6.26
N GLN A 31 -24.04 2.10 -5.36
CA GLN A 31 -22.87 2.93 -5.62
C GLN A 31 -21.60 2.14 -5.30
N ARG A 32 -20.58 2.26 -6.17
CA ARG A 32 -19.26 1.70 -5.89
C ARG A 32 -18.58 2.53 -4.79
N MET A 33 -18.33 1.92 -3.65
CA MET A 33 -17.58 2.53 -2.55
C MET A 33 -16.11 2.12 -2.63
N GLU A 34 -15.22 3.10 -2.83
CA GLU A 34 -13.77 2.89 -2.79
C GLU A 34 -13.25 2.76 -1.34
N SER A 35 -13.80 1.82 -0.57
CA SER A 35 -13.43 1.54 0.82
C SER A 35 -12.42 0.41 0.96
N GLN A 36 -12.02 -0.22 -0.15
CA GLN A 36 -11.20 -1.44 -0.15
C GLN A 36 -9.83 -1.20 0.52
N ALA A 37 -9.12 -0.15 0.12
CA ALA A 37 -7.84 0.22 0.72
C ALA A 37 -7.92 0.43 2.25
N LEU A 38 -9.01 1.05 2.73
CA LEU A 38 -9.24 1.20 4.17
C LEU A 38 -9.57 -0.13 4.86
N THR A 39 -10.19 -1.06 4.15
CA THR A 39 -10.59 -2.33 4.76
C THR A 39 -9.41 -3.28 4.90
N PHE A 40 -8.44 -3.23 3.97
CA PHE A 40 -7.16 -3.92 4.10
C PHE A 40 -6.40 -3.51 5.37
N ILE A 41 -6.44 -2.23 5.76
CA ILE A 41 -5.87 -1.77 7.03
C ILE A 41 -6.47 -2.54 8.22
N PHE A 42 -7.80 -2.67 8.26
CA PHE A 42 -8.47 -3.35 9.37
C PHE A 42 -8.17 -4.85 9.38
N GLU A 43 -8.16 -5.49 8.22
CA GLU A 43 -7.79 -6.91 8.08
C GLU A 43 -6.36 -7.19 8.54
N ALA A 44 -5.40 -6.41 8.03
CA ALA A 44 -3.98 -6.51 8.39
C ALA A 44 -3.78 -6.29 9.89
N SER A 45 -4.48 -5.31 10.48
CA SER A 45 -4.44 -5.04 11.91
C SER A 45 -4.99 -6.22 12.73
N ALA A 46 -6.12 -6.80 12.32
CA ALA A 46 -6.75 -7.93 13.00
C ALA A 46 -5.86 -9.17 12.95
N TRP A 47 -5.28 -9.46 11.78
CA TRP A 47 -4.31 -10.53 11.60
C TRP A 47 -3.08 -10.32 12.51
N LEU A 48 -2.52 -9.12 12.53
CA LEU A 48 -1.34 -8.81 13.32
C LEU A 48 -1.59 -9.02 14.82
N VAL A 49 -2.76 -8.61 15.32
CA VAL A 49 -3.16 -8.83 16.72
C VAL A 49 -3.14 -10.32 17.08
N GLN A 50 -3.66 -11.19 16.21
CA GLN A 50 -3.66 -12.65 16.44
C GLN A 50 -2.24 -13.19 16.48
N VAL A 51 -1.39 -12.78 15.54
CA VAL A 51 0.02 -13.18 15.48
C VAL A 51 0.77 -12.80 16.75
N LEU A 52 0.63 -11.55 17.20
CA LEU A 52 1.35 -11.02 18.35
C LEU A 52 0.90 -11.65 19.67
N LEU A 53 -0.41 -11.76 19.88
CA LEU A 53 -0.96 -12.21 21.17
C LEU A 53 -1.00 -13.74 21.32
N SER A 54 -0.90 -14.51 20.22
CA SER A 54 -0.88 -15.97 20.27
C SER A 54 0.49 -16.58 20.63
N GLY A 55 1.55 -15.77 20.67
CA GLY A 55 2.93 -16.25 20.82
C GLY A 55 3.47 -16.94 19.56
N PHE A 56 2.86 -16.68 18.40
CA PHE A 56 3.28 -17.25 17.12
C PHE A 56 4.75 -16.91 16.78
N LEU A 57 5.14 -15.66 17.01
CA LEU A 57 6.50 -15.18 16.75
C LEU A 57 7.56 -15.86 17.64
N ASP A 58 7.22 -16.12 18.90
CA ASP A 58 8.11 -16.83 19.84
C ASP A 58 8.27 -18.30 19.46
N ARG A 59 7.22 -18.92 18.91
CA ARG A 59 7.26 -20.29 18.40
C ARG A 59 8.17 -20.42 17.17
N TYR A 60 8.24 -19.39 16.34
CA TYR A 60 9.02 -19.38 15.10
C TYR A 60 10.02 -18.22 15.09
N PRO A 61 11.09 -18.27 15.90
CA PRO A 61 11.98 -17.12 16.12
C PRO A 61 12.76 -16.67 14.88
N ASN A 62 12.91 -17.57 13.89
CA ASN A 62 13.61 -17.28 12.64
C ASN A 62 12.69 -16.76 11.52
N LEU A 63 11.37 -16.82 11.72
CA LEU A 63 10.41 -16.32 10.73
C LEU A 63 10.45 -14.80 10.69
N LYS A 64 10.47 -14.24 9.47
CA LYS A 64 10.27 -12.82 9.21
C LYS A 64 8.97 -12.62 8.44
N MET A 65 8.23 -11.56 8.76
CA MET A 65 6.97 -11.24 8.10
C MET A 65 6.95 -9.77 7.69
N ALA A 66 6.23 -9.46 6.63
CA ALA A 66 5.98 -8.11 6.19
C ALA A 66 4.49 -7.93 5.94
N ILE A 67 3.97 -6.77 6.35
CA ILE A 67 2.62 -6.31 6.01
C ILE A 67 2.79 -5.33 4.85
N LEU A 68 2.20 -5.64 3.71
CA LEU A 68 2.30 -4.85 2.47
C LEU A 68 0.91 -4.29 2.11
N GLU A 69 0.87 -3.18 1.38
CA GLU A 69 -0.38 -2.62 0.80
C GLU A 69 -1.50 -2.42 1.85
N SER A 70 -1.14 -1.91 3.03
CA SER A 70 -2.10 -1.69 4.12
C SER A 70 -1.74 -0.47 4.98
N ASN A 71 -0.97 0.46 4.41
CA ASN A 71 -0.38 1.62 5.07
C ASN A 71 0.35 1.29 6.40
N SER A 72 1.02 2.28 6.98
CA SER A 72 1.77 2.09 8.23
C SER A 72 1.21 2.86 9.44
N GLY A 73 0.42 3.91 9.20
CA GLY A 73 0.00 4.86 10.24
C GLY A 73 -0.81 4.27 11.41
N TRP A 74 -1.45 3.10 11.24
CA TRP A 74 -2.24 2.44 12.28
C TRP A 74 -1.39 1.66 13.29
N LEU A 75 -0.17 1.26 12.91
CA LEU A 75 0.67 0.34 13.68
C LEU A 75 1.02 0.82 15.10
N PRO A 76 1.40 2.10 15.34
CA PRO A 76 1.74 2.57 16.69
C PRO A 76 0.60 2.34 17.68
N SER A 77 -0.64 2.60 17.27
CA SER A 77 -1.83 2.40 18.11
C SER A 77 -2.04 0.92 18.41
N VAL A 78 -1.96 0.05 17.39
CA VAL A 78 -2.19 -1.39 17.57
C VAL A 78 -1.13 -2.03 18.47
N LEU A 79 0.15 -1.70 18.29
CA LEU A 79 1.22 -2.23 19.16
C LEU A 79 1.04 -1.76 20.61
N ALA A 80 0.73 -0.50 20.85
CA ALA A 80 0.46 0.01 22.20
C ALA A 80 -0.75 -0.68 22.86
N HIS A 81 -1.78 -1.00 22.10
CA HIS A 81 -2.92 -1.78 22.58
C HIS A 81 -2.54 -3.23 22.88
N CYS A 82 -1.80 -3.88 21.99
CA CYS A 82 -1.32 -5.24 22.20
C CYS A 82 -0.45 -5.34 23.45
N ASP A 83 0.50 -4.43 23.65
CA ASP A 83 1.36 -4.39 24.85
C ASP A 83 0.52 -4.26 26.13
N ARG A 84 -0.49 -3.38 26.12
CA ARG A 84 -1.39 -3.22 27.27
C ARG A 84 -2.18 -4.50 27.56
N LEU A 85 -2.74 -5.13 26.54
CA LEU A 85 -3.49 -6.39 26.68
C LEU A 85 -2.58 -7.52 27.15
N PHE A 86 -1.34 -7.54 26.64
CA PHE A 86 -0.29 -8.48 27.03
C PHE A 86 -0.02 -8.40 28.54
N GLU A 87 0.13 -7.20 29.09
CA GLU A 87 0.33 -7.01 30.53
C GLU A 87 -0.94 -7.27 31.36
N LEU A 88 -2.08 -6.75 30.92
CA LEU A 88 -3.35 -6.85 31.64
C LEU A 88 -3.76 -8.31 31.86
N TYR A 89 -3.70 -9.13 30.81
CA TYR A 89 -4.11 -10.52 30.85
C TYR A 89 -2.97 -11.49 31.17
N ARG A 90 -1.85 -11.01 31.71
CA ARG A 90 -0.64 -11.83 31.95
C ARG A 90 -0.87 -13.15 32.70
N ARG A 91 -1.87 -13.20 33.60
CA ARG A 91 -2.22 -14.40 34.39
C ARG A 91 -3.20 -15.35 33.68
N GLU A 92 -3.94 -14.85 32.72
CA GLU A 92 -5.01 -15.58 32.01
C GLU A 92 -4.53 -16.14 30.66
N ARG A 93 -3.49 -15.53 30.09
CA ARG A 93 -2.91 -15.97 28.83
C ARG A 93 -2.32 -17.37 28.96
N ARG A 94 -2.71 -18.21 28.00
CA ARG A 94 -2.16 -19.56 27.80
C ARG A 94 -1.04 -19.59 26.75
N ALA A 95 -0.89 -18.52 25.98
CA ALA A 95 0.17 -18.39 24.98
C ALA A 95 1.53 -18.32 25.67
N ALA A 96 2.51 -19.07 25.15
CA ALA A 96 3.90 -19.07 25.63
C ALA A 96 4.69 -17.85 25.13
N ALA A 97 4.04 -16.69 25.02
CA ALA A 97 4.66 -15.45 24.58
C ALA A 97 5.43 -14.81 25.75
N THR A 98 6.72 -14.60 25.55
CA THR A 98 7.69 -14.10 26.54
C THR A 98 8.12 -12.67 26.28
N ARG A 99 8.14 -12.25 25.00
CA ARG A 99 8.45 -10.88 24.59
C ARG A 99 7.20 -10.02 24.54
N ARG A 100 7.34 -8.72 24.80
CA ARG A 100 6.24 -7.78 24.57
C ARG A 100 5.89 -7.74 23.07
N PRO A 101 4.61 -7.59 22.68
CA PRO A 101 4.19 -7.53 21.29
C PRO A 101 4.99 -6.55 20.44
N SER A 102 5.24 -5.34 20.95
CA SER A 102 6.07 -4.35 20.26
C SER A 102 7.51 -4.80 20.05
N GLU A 103 8.12 -5.51 21.02
CA GLU A 103 9.47 -6.09 20.90
C GLU A 103 9.50 -7.20 19.87
N ALA A 104 8.55 -8.14 19.95
CA ALA A 104 8.42 -9.24 18.99
C ALA A 104 8.21 -8.71 17.56
N PHE A 105 7.40 -7.65 17.39
CA PHE A 105 7.23 -6.98 16.11
C PHE A 105 8.54 -6.37 15.61
N ALA A 106 9.22 -5.55 16.41
CA ALA A 106 10.45 -4.88 16.01
C ALA A 106 11.56 -5.87 15.61
N GLU A 107 11.59 -7.06 16.22
CA GLU A 107 12.57 -8.09 15.92
C GLU A 107 12.26 -8.91 14.65
N GLN A 108 10.99 -9.16 14.33
CA GLN A 108 10.60 -10.15 13.30
C GLN A 108 9.69 -9.64 12.18
N CYS A 109 9.06 -8.49 12.37
CA CYS A 109 8.06 -7.97 11.45
C CYS A 109 8.52 -6.69 10.78
N PHE A 110 7.91 -6.42 9.63
CA PHE A 110 8.08 -5.22 8.84
C PHE A 110 6.73 -4.70 8.38
N ILE A 111 6.64 -3.42 8.07
CA ILE A 111 5.42 -2.79 7.53
C ILE A 111 5.76 -1.91 6.34
N ALA A 112 5.00 -2.04 5.27
CA ALA A 112 5.12 -1.16 4.12
C ALA A 112 4.47 0.20 4.39
N PHE A 113 4.98 1.23 3.73
CA PHE A 113 4.33 2.54 3.66
C PHE A 113 4.35 3.06 2.23
N GLU A 114 3.35 3.90 1.93
CA GLU A 114 3.22 4.61 0.66
C GLU A 114 3.88 6.00 0.72
N SER A 115 4.19 6.55 -0.45
CA SER A 115 4.98 7.79 -0.58
C SER A 115 4.34 9.04 0.05
N ASP A 116 3.04 9.04 0.38
CA ASP A 116 2.30 10.16 0.93
C ASP A 116 1.86 9.98 2.40
N GLU A 117 2.49 9.05 3.13
CA GLU A 117 2.21 8.82 4.55
C GLU A 117 2.89 9.82 5.51
N ALA A 118 2.61 11.12 5.34
CA ALA A 118 3.16 12.18 6.18
C ALA A 118 3.05 11.94 7.71
N PRO A 119 1.96 11.36 8.27
CA PRO A 119 1.92 11.00 9.69
C PRO A 119 3.03 10.01 10.10
N SER A 120 3.34 9.02 9.25
CA SER A 120 4.37 8.02 9.49
C SER A 120 5.76 8.64 9.39
N PHE A 121 5.99 9.54 8.43
CA PHE A 121 7.26 10.27 8.29
C PHE A 121 7.54 11.19 9.47
N ARG A 122 6.52 11.88 10.01
CA ARG A 122 6.67 12.68 11.24
C ARG A 122 6.98 11.81 12.48
N GLN A 123 6.68 10.52 12.43
CA GLN A 123 6.98 9.54 13.47
C GLN A 123 8.17 8.64 13.12
N TRP A 124 9.06 9.08 12.22
CA TRP A 124 10.18 8.28 11.71
C TRP A 124 11.00 7.55 12.79
N LYS A 125 11.15 8.12 13.99
CA LYS A 125 11.89 7.47 15.09
C LYS A 125 11.33 6.10 15.46
N PHE A 126 10.01 5.95 15.37
CA PHE A 126 9.32 4.69 15.62
C PHE A 126 9.49 3.73 14.44
N PHE A 127 9.32 4.22 13.20
CA PHE A 127 9.26 3.39 12.00
C PHE A 127 10.61 3.02 11.38
N GLN A 128 11.67 3.79 11.66
CA GLN A 128 12.93 3.77 10.90
C GLN A 128 13.59 2.40 10.78
N ASP A 129 13.38 1.49 11.74
CA ASP A 129 14.11 0.22 11.79
C ASP A 129 13.31 -0.95 11.21
N PHE A 130 12.01 -0.82 10.91
CA PHE A 130 11.19 -1.92 10.41
C PHE A 130 10.19 -1.53 9.31
N SER A 131 10.10 -0.26 8.95
CA SER A 131 9.27 0.18 7.83
C SER A 131 10.00 0.04 6.49
N ILE A 132 9.24 -0.23 5.43
CA ILE A 132 9.74 -0.46 4.07
C ILE A 132 8.92 0.40 3.12
N TRP A 133 9.57 1.16 2.24
CA TRP A 133 8.85 1.88 1.19
C TRP A 133 8.30 0.91 0.14
N SER A 134 7.06 1.15 -0.29
CA SER A 134 6.42 0.48 -1.42
C SER A 134 6.12 1.52 -2.50
N SER A 135 6.38 1.16 -3.76
CA SER A 135 5.99 2.00 -4.90
C SER A 135 4.57 1.74 -5.39
N ASP A 136 4.07 0.54 -5.08
CA ASP A 136 2.85 -0.05 -5.64
C ASP A 136 2.72 0.19 -7.16
N ALA A 137 3.75 -0.22 -7.90
CA ALA A 137 3.89 0.18 -9.30
C ALA A 137 2.72 -0.36 -10.14
N TYR A 138 2.24 0.47 -11.08
CA TYR A 138 1.10 0.23 -11.97
C TYR A 138 -0.29 0.32 -11.31
N HIS A 139 -0.36 0.54 -10.00
CA HIS A 139 -1.60 0.94 -9.36
C HIS A 139 -1.86 2.45 -9.54
N THR A 140 -3.14 2.85 -9.51
CA THR A 140 -3.56 4.24 -9.70
C THR A 140 -3.07 5.18 -8.60
N ASP A 141 -2.77 4.61 -7.44
CA ASP A 141 -2.28 5.26 -6.24
C ASP A 141 -0.78 4.98 -5.97
N GLY A 142 -0.12 4.26 -6.88
CA GLY A 142 1.33 4.07 -6.84
C GLY A 142 2.11 5.38 -7.02
N ALA A 143 3.32 5.43 -6.49
CA ALA A 143 4.19 6.61 -6.56
C ALA A 143 5.67 6.22 -6.68
N ASP A 144 6.47 7.11 -7.28
CA ASP A 144 7.91 6.90 -7.40
C ASP A 144 8.69 7.21 -6.10
N VAL A 145 9.94 6.76 -6.04
CA VAL A 145 10.82 6.90 -4.87
C VAL A 145 11.21 8.35 -4.59
N TRP A 146 11.28 9.23 -5.59
CA TRP A 146 11.65 10.64 -5.41
C TRP A 146 10.50 11.43 -4.81
N SER A 147 9.26 11.09 -5.17
CA SER A 147 8.07 11.60 -4.50
C SER A 147 8.09 11.25 -3.00
N ALA A 148 8.45 10.03 -2.63
CA ALA A 148 8.64 9.66 -1.23
C ALA A 148 9.77 10.47 -0.56
N MET A 149 10.95 10.58 -1.19
CA MET A 149 12.08 11.34 -0.64
C MET A 149 11.74 12.82 -0.41
N ARG A 150 11.02 13.45 -1.34
CA ARG A 150 10.55 14.83 -1.20
C ARG A 150 9.62 14.97 0.01
N GLU A 151 8.63 14.09 0.15
CA GLU A 151 7.67 14.16 1.25
C GLU A 151 8.32 13.87 2.61
N MET A 152 9.23 12.89 2.68
CA MET A 152 10.01 12.59 3.89
C MET A 152 10.89 13.78 4.28
N THR A 153 11.53 14.44 3.31
CA THR A 153 12.34 15.65 3.52
C THR A 153 11.47 16.81 4.00
N ALA A 154 10.30 17.03 3.40
CA ALA A 154 9.34 18.05 3.82
C ALA A 154 8.82 17.81 5.25
N CYS A 155 8.73 16.55 5.67
CA CYS A 155 8.41 16.15 7.04
C CYS A 155 9.59 16.28 8.03
N GLY A 156 10.76 16.76 7.58
CA GLY A 156 11.94 16.97 8.43
C GLY A 156 12.65 15.67 8.83
N MET A 157 12.50 14.62 8.04
CA MET A 157 13.10 13.32 8.32
C MET A 157 14.60 13.31 7.96
N PRO A 158 15.50 12.90 8.86
CA PRO A 158 16.93 12.79 8.58
C PRO A 158 17.26 11.78 7.47
N GLU A 159 18.26 12.08 6.63
CA GLU A 159 18.65 11.24 5.48
C GLU A 159 19.01 9.79 5.85
N ASP A 160 19.62 9.57 7.02
CA ASP A 160 19.98 8.23 7.51
C ASP A 160 18.72 7.39 7.82
N ALA A 161 17.70 8.02 8.41
CA ALA A 161 16.40 7.38 8.60
C ALA A 161 15.71 7.14 7.25
N GLN A 162 15.81 8.09 6.30
CA GLN A 162 15.22 7.93 4.96
C GLN A 162 15.84 6.71 4.26
N ALA A 163 17.17 6.61 4.27
CA ALA A 163 17.91 5.49 3.68
C ALA A 163 17.53 4.12 4.28
N LYS A 164 17.24 4.07 5.60
CA LYS A 164 16.73 2.85 6.23
C LYS A 164 15.37 2.45 5.68
N MET A 165 14.43 3.40 5.72
CA MET A 165 13.02 3.19 5.35
C MET A 165 12.84 2.91 3.85
N LEU A 166 13.59 3.60 2.99
CA LEU A 166 13.52 3.46 1.54
C LEU A 166 14.16 2.17 1.00
N GLY A 167 15.05 1.50 1.75
CA GLY A 167 15.67 0.29 1.21
C GLY A 167 16.53 -0.55 2.16
N ALA A 168 17.16 0.02 3.20
CA ALA A 168 18.01 -0.80 4.07
C ALA A 168 17.20 -1.87 4.83
N ASN A 169 15.98 -1.54 5.25
CA ASN A 169 15.08 -2.50 5.91
C ASN A 169 14.62 -3.61 4.97
N ALA A 170 14.25 -3.28 3.72
CA ALA A 170 13.90 -4.28 2.71
C ALA A 170 15.08 -5.22 2.43
N ARG A 171 16.29 -4.66 2.30
CA ARG A 171 17.51 -5.46 2.13
C ARG A 171 17.75 -6.41 3.30
N ARG A 172 17.50 -5.96 4.54
CA ARG A 172 17.61 -6.78 5.75
C ARG A 172 16.57 -7.90 5.77
N LEU A 173 15.33 -7.62 5.37
CA LEU A 173 14.26 -8.60 5.29
C LEU A 173 14.56 -9.68 4.23
N TYR A 174 14.85 -9.26 3.00
CA TYR A 174 15.01 -10.15 1.85
C TYR A 174 16.43 -10.68 1.63
N ARG A 175 17.38 -10.25 2.47
CA ARG A 175 18.82 -10.61 2.39
C ARG A 175 19.42 -10.24 1.03
N LEU A 176 19.17 -9.01 0.61
CA LEU A 176 19.62 -8.49 -0.68
C LEU A 176 20.90 -7.66 -0.55
N GLU A 177 21.86 -7.98 -1.42
CA GLU A 177 23.05 -7.15 -1.61
C GLU A 177 22.68 -5.84 -2.33
N PRO A 178 23.27 -4.70 -1.92
CA PRO A 178 22.97 -3.43 -2.54
C PRO A 178 23.54 -3.39 -3.95
N LYS A 179 22.74 -2.87 -4.88
CA LYS A 179 23.23 -2.42 -6.18
C LYS A 179 22.65 -1.05 -6.45
N MET A 180 23.52 -0.11 -6.81
CA MET A 180 23.12 1.25 -7.17
C MET A 180 23.27 1.40 -8.67
N PHE A 181 22.14 1.58 -9.35
CA PHE A 181 22.08 1.79 -10.79
C PHE A 181 21.57 3.18 -11.15
N VAL A 182 20.81 3.80 -10.25
CA VAL A 182 20.21 5.13 -10.40
C VAL A 182 20.64 5.93 -9.18
N SER A 183 21.30 7.06 -9.43
CA SER A 183 21.82 7.97 -8.39
C SER A 183 21.21 9.37 -8.46
N GLU A 184 20.48 9.67 -9.52
CA GLU A 184 19.88 10.97 -9.78
C GLU A 184 18.43 10.78 -10.19
N GLU A 185 17.60 11.80 -9.94
CA GLU A 185 16.21 11.80 -10.39
C GLU A 185 16.18 11.84 -11.92
N PRO A 186 15.56 10.85 -12.60
CA PRO A 186 15.48 10.86 -14.04
C PRO A 186 14.64 12.05 -14.48
N ALA A 187 15.02 12.64 -15.61
CA ALA A 187 14.20 13.66 -16.24
C ALA A 187 12.78 13.10 -16.50
N PRO A 188 11.74 13.96 -16.50
CA PRO A 188 10.41 13.57 -16.91
C PRO A 188 10.46 12.81 -18.25
N LEU A 189 9.68 11.74 -18.35
CA LEU A 189 9.65 10.92 -19.57
C LEU A 189 9.32 11.81 -20.78
N GLU A 190 10.26 11.90 -21.72
CA GLU A 190 10.00 12.56 -23.00
C GLU A 190 9.01 11.71 -23.79
N ARG A 191 7.86 12.32 -24.10
CA ARG A 191 6.81 11.66 -24.86
C ARG A 191 7.31 11.39 -26.29
N PRO A 192 7.34 10.12 -26.75
CA PRO A 192 7.73 9.82 -28.12
C PRO A 192 6.78 10.46 -29.13
N GLN A 193 7.28 10.81 -30.32
CA GLN A 193 6.45 11.43 -31.36
C GLN A 193 5.21 10.62 -31.76
N TRP A 194 5.28 9.29 -31.64
CA TRP A 194 4.18 8.37 -31.97
C TRP A 194 3.12 8.25 -30.88
N PHE A 195 3.41 8.66 -29.63
CA PHE A 195 2.41 8.70 -28.57
C PHE A 195 1.39 9.78 -28.95
N PRO A 196 0.09 9.64 -28.63
CA PRO A 196 -0.88 10.69 -28.95
C PRO A 196 -0.38 12.06 -28.46
N GLN A 197 -0.71 13.14 -29.15
CA GLN A 197 -0.25 14.49 -28.83
C GLN A 197 -1.44 15.45 -28.83
N GLY A 198 -1.21 16.68 -28.37
CA GLY A 198 -2.21 17.74 -28.35
C GLY A 198 -2.63 18.16 -26.94
N GLU A 199 -3.38 19.25 -26.89
CA GLU A 199 -3.74 19.96 -25.66
C GLU A 199 -4.52 19.08 -24.67
N GLU A 200 -5.40 18.20 -25.16
CA GLU A 200 -6.17 17.27 -24.34
C GLU A 200 -5.27 16.23 -23.64
N LEU A 201 -4.29 15.66 -24.34
CA LEU A 201 -3.40 14.68 -23.74
C LEU A 201 -2.32 15.32 -22.86
N GLU A 202 -1.86 16.54 -23.18
CA GLU A 202 -1.01 17.33 -22.28
C GLU A 202 -1.73 17.65 -20.98
N ARG A 203 -3.00 18.06 -21.08
CA ARG A 203 -3.86 18.27 -19.92
C ARG A 203 -4.02 16.98 -19.12
N PHE A 204 -4.37 15.86 -19.77
CA PHE A 204 -4.50 14.57 -19.10
C PHE A 204 -3.22 14.17 -18.36
N ALA A 205 -2.07 14.20 -19.03
CA ALA A 205 -0.79 13.80 -18.42
C ALA A 205 -0.39 14.69 -17.24
N LYS A 206 -0.70 15.99 -17.28
CA LYS A 206 -0.48 16.90 -16.15
C LYS A 206 -1.36 16.55 -14.96
N LEU A 207 -2.64 16.23 -15.20
CA LEU A 207 -3.56 15.82 -14.14
C LEU A 207 -3.19 14.44 -13.57
N SER A 208 -2.69 13.52 -14.39
CA SER A 208 -2.27 12.17 -13.98
C SER A 208 -0.94 12.12 -13.19
N GLN A 209 -0.18 13.22 -13.10
CA GLN A 209 1.03 13.28 -12.25
C GLN A 209 0.70 13.34 -10.76
N ASP A 210 -0.46 13.89 -10.41
CA ASP A 210 -1.02 13.86 -9.06
C ASP A 210 -2.52 13.55 -9.16
N PRO A 211 -2.88 12.29 -9.46
CA PRO A 211 -4.26 11.92 -9.71
C PRO A 211 -5.15 12.13 -8.48
N ARG A 212 -4.55 12.17 -7.28
CA ARG A 212 -5.25 12.40 -6.01
C ARG A 212 -5.76 13.83 -5.88
N GLN A 213 -4.99 14.82 -6.33
CA GLN A 213 -5.39 16.24 -6.30
C GLN A 213 -6.29 16.63 -7.48
N HIS A 214 -6.29 15.84 -8.55
CA HIS A 214 -6.93 16.18 -9.82
C HIS A 214 -8.04 15.21 -10.25
N MET A 215 -8.54 14.38 -9.32
CA MET A 215 -9.49 13.31 -9.62
C MET A 215 -10.77 13.81 -10.31
N ASP A 216 -11.35 14.92 -9.87
CA ASP A 216 -12.58 15.48 -10.45
C ASP A 216 -12.39 15.89 -11.92
N GLU A 217 -11.22 16.45 -12.26
CA GLU A 217 -10.89 16.83 -13.64
C GLU A 217 -10.58 15.61 -14.51
N LEU A 218 -9.90 14.60 -13.95
CA LEU A 218 -9.65 13.32 -14.62
C LEU A 218 -10.96 12.61 -14.95
N ILE A 219 -11.91 12.56 -14.00
CA ILE A 219 -13.25 12.00 -14.21
C ILE A 219 -14.00 12.77 -15.29
N ALA A 220 -13.97 14.11 -15.26
CA ALA A 220 -14.65 14.94 -16.27
C ALA A 220 -14.11 14.69 -17.68
N MET A 221 -12.79 14.50 -17.83
CA MET A 221 -12.18 14.14 -19.11
C MET A 221 -12.55 12.72 -19.57
N MET A 222 -12.60 11.75 -18.66
CA MET A 222 -13.02 10.37 -18.98
C MET A 222 -14.50 10.27 -19.37
N MET A 223 -15.36 11.08 -18.74
CA MET A 223 -16.81 11.13 -19.00
C MET A 223 -17.19 12.00 -20.22
N GLY A 224 -16.28 12.85 -20.70
CA GLY A 224 -16.54 13.89 -21.71
C GLY A 224 -16.69 13.41 -23.16
N ASN A 225 -16.35 12.15 -23.49
CA ASN A 225 -16.38 11.62 -24.87
C ASN A 225 -17.63 10.79 -25.23
N GLY A 226 -18.68 10.82 -24.39
CA GLY A 226 -19.91 10.04 -24.61
C GLY A 226 -20.91 10.60 -25.62
N ASN A 227 -20.66 11.75 -26.27
CA ASN A 227 -21.60 12.34 -27.22
C ASN A 227 -20.89 13.04 -28.40
N GLY A 228 -20.56 12.28 -29.45
CA GLY A 228 -20.05 12.83 -30.70
C GLY A 228 -19.95 11.78 -31.80
N ASN A 229 -20.65 12.02 -32.91
CA ASN A 229 -20.81 11.15 -34.08
C ASN A 229 -19.49 10.56 -34.62
N GLY A 230 -19.60 9.32 -35.11
CA GLY A 230 -18.47 8.49 -35.52
C GLY A 230 -17.66 8.98 -36.73
N ASN A 231 -16.43 8.47 -36.77
CA ASN A 231 -15.82 7.91 -37.97
C ASN A 231 -14.73 6.93 -37.54
N GLY A 232 -14.76 5.73 -38.11
CA GLY A 232 -13.89 4.62 -37.74
C GLY A 232 -12.42 4.91 -38.04
N SER A 233 -11.57 4.51 -37.11
CA SER A 233 -10.26 3.95 -37.43
C SER A 233 -9.99 2.84 -36.42
N GLU A 234 -9.76 1.63 -36.94
CA GLU A 234 -9.46 0.42 -36.18
C GLU A 234 -8.23 0.65 -35.29
N MET A 235 -8.35 0.37 -34.00
CA MET A 235 -7.19 0.16 -33.14
C MET A 235 -6.56 -1.19 -33.52
N PRO A 236 -5.26 -1.25 -33.87
CA PRO A 236 -4.62 -2.53 -34.12
C PRO A 236 -4.49 -3.30 -32.80
N SER A 237 -4.81 -4.59 -32.85
CA SER A 237 -4.74 -5.51 -31.72
C SER A 237 -3.35 -5.50 -31.07
N ALA A 238 -3.27 -5.12 -29.80
CA ALA A 238 -2.08 -5.33 -29.00
C ALA A 238 -2.00 -6.80 -28.57
N SER A 239 -1.46 -7.65 -29.45
CA SER A 239 -0.83 -8.91 -29.08
C SER A 239 0.69 -8.74 -29.14
N ALA A 240 1.41 -9.31 -28.16
CA ALA A 240 2.83 -9.11 -27.80
C ALA A 240 2.99 -7.88 -26.88
N TYR A 241 3.24 -8.04 -25.58
CA TYR A 241 4.31 -8.81 -24.92
C TYR A 241 3.89 -9.35 -23.55
#